data_AF-A0A358NAY8-F1
#
_entry.id   AF-A0A358NAY8-F1
#
_cell.length_a   1.000
_cell.length_b   1.000
_cell.length_c   1.000
_cell.angle_alpha   90.00
_cell.angle_beta   90.00
_cell.angle_gamma   90.00
#
_symmetry.space_group_name_H-M   'P 1'
#
loop_
_entity.id
_entity.type
_entity.pdbx_description
1 polymer ?
#
loop_
_entity_poly.entity_id
_entity_poly.type
_entity_poly.pdbx_seq_one_letter_code
_entity_poly.pdbx_strand_id
1 'polypeptide(L)'
;ETSDTPNSWVHGFARRRIEAEAIRDSLLMHGGTLSFDVVGQPLSVKSQDPSPADLKSNEDAYRSFRRRSVHLPVVRCNTHRFLTLYDFPNAATPVGSRDSTTVPTQALLLMNDPMVMQQAESIAQSILKQETRTTIQLRKVETEKEKTAKFVQRIQQLYELLFQRSATSREIETVKHFLRDFKATTTEDQEVELKIWTAMVHTLLLSSEYIHVD
;
A
#
# COMPACT_ATOMS: atom_id res chain seq x y z
N GLU A 1 27.23 -1.90 6.78
CA GLU A 1 28.34 -2.56 6.07
C GLU A 1 28.02 -4.03 5.87
N THR A 2 27.57 -4.40 4.68
CA THR A 2 27.84 -5.70 4.05
C THR A 2 27.76 -5.45 2.55
N SER A 3 28.93 -5.15 1.99
CA SER A 3 29.20 -5.23 0.57
C SER A 3 29.12 -6.71 0.20
N ASP A 4 28.07 -7.15 -0.48
CA ASP A 4 28.04 -8.49 -1.05
C ASP A 4 27.82 -8.43 -2.55
N THR A 5 28.87 -8.85 -3.25
CA THR A 5 28.87 -9.42 -4.59
C THR A 5 27.62 -10.26 -4.85
N PRO A 6 27.08 -10.28 -6.10
CA PRO A 6 25.93 -11.13 -6.40
C PRO A 6 26.29 -12.57 -6.04
N ASN A 7 25.56 -13.09 -5.05
CA ASN A 7 25.74 -14.38 -4.43
C ASN A 7 25.91 -15.47 -5.50
N SER A 8 27.12 -16.01 -5.66
CA SER A 8 27.44 -17.10 -6.59
C SER A 8 27.01 -18.47 -6.06
N TRP A 9 26.46 -18.51 -4.84
CA TRP A 9 25.99 -19.70 -4.16
C TRP A 9 24.46 -19.64 -4.15
N VAL A 10 23.80 -20.57 -4.84
CA VAL A 10 22.33 -20.60 -5.12
C VAL A 10 21.45 -20.81 -3.86
N HIS A 11 21.96 -20.48 -2.69
CA HIS A 11 21.23 -20.44 -1.44
C HIS A 11 20.76 -19.00 -1.15
N GLY A 12 19.49 -18.72 -1.45
CA GLY A 12 18.86 -17.43 -1.22
C GLY A 12 18.17 -16.90 -2.47
N PHE A 13 16.96 -16.36 -2.30
CA PHE A 13 16.28 -15.63 -3.35
C PHE A 13 16.77 -14.18 -3.35
N ALA A 14 17.22 -13.69 -4.49
CA ALA A 14 17.67 -12.31 -4.59
C ALA A 14 16.45 -11.39 -4.50
N ARG A 15 16.52 -10.42 -3.57
CA ARG A 15 15.50 -9.38 -3.40
C ARG A 15 15.10 -8.81 -4.76
N ARG A 16 13.82 -8.96 -5.12
CA ARG A 16 13.27 -8.51 -6.39
C ARG A 16 12.28 -7.38 -6.16
N ARG A 17 12.48 -6.30 -6.89
CA ARG A 17 11.52 -5.19 -6.97
C ARG A 17 10.23 -5.64 -7.65
N ILE A 18 9.07 -5.40 -7.03
CA ILE A 18 7.78 -5.70 -7.67
C ILE A 18 7.39 -4.63 -8.70
N GLU A 19 6.68 -5.06 -9.74
CA GLU A 19 6.25 -4.20 -10.85
C GLU A 19 5.20 -3.17 -10.43
N ALA A 20 5.09 -2.06 -11.16
CA ALA A 20 4.19 -0.95 -10.86
C ALA A 20 2.72 -1.39 -10.68
N GLU A 21 2.26 -2.28 -11.55
CA GLU A 21 0.92 -2.84 -11.57
C GLU A 21 0.65 -3.65 -10.30
N ALA A 22 1.64 -4.46 -9.87
CA ALA A 22 1.54 -5.26 -8.67
C ALA A 22 1.47 -4.40 -7.41
N ILE A 23 2.21 -3.29 -7.35
CA ILE A 23 2.15 -2.33 -6.23
C ILE A 23 0.77 -1.66 -6.17
N ARG A 24 0.25 -1.19 -7.31
CA ARG A 24 -1.06 -0.55 -7.37
C ARG A 24 -2.15 -1.54 -6.98
N ASP A 25 -2.11 -2.75 -7.52
CA ASP A 25 -3.13 -3.76 -7.27
C ASP A 25 -3.06 -4.27 -5.83
N SER A 26 -1.86 -4.40 -5.22
CA SER A 26 -1.72 -4.75 -3.81
C SER A 26 -2.28 -3.67 -2.88
N LEU A 27 -2.04 -2.39 -3.18
CA LEU A 27 -2.63 -1.28 -2.41
C LEU A 27 -4.17 -1.33 -2.43
N LEU A 28 -4.76 -1.51 -3.61
CA LEU A 28 -6.22 -1.60 -3.76
C LEU A 28 -6.78 -2.87 -3.08
N MET A 29 -6.05 -3.98 -3.15
CA MET A 29 -6.42 -5.24 -2.51
C MET A 29 -6.41 -5.10 -0.99
N HIS A 30 -5.32 -4.62 -0.40
CA HIS A 30 -5.17 -4.49 1.05
C HIS A 30 -6.19 -3.53 1.64
N GLY A 31 -6.47 -2.40 0.98
CA GLY A 31 -7.53 -1.50 1.40
C GLY A 31 -8.95 -1.95 1.03
N GLY A 32 -9.12 -3.15 0.45
CA GLY A 32 -10.45 -3.72 0.17
C GLY A 32 -11.27 -2.93 -0.86
N THR A 33 -10.62 -2.08 -1.65
CA THR A 33 -11.28 -1.28 -2.68
C THR A 33 -11.15 -1.89 -4.09
N LEU A 34 -10.35 -2.94 -4.25
CA LEU A 34 -10.19 -3.66 -5.52
C LEU A 34 -11.50 -4.37 -5.93
N SER A 35 -12.02 -4.03 -7.11
CA SER A 35 -13.12 -4.76 -7.74
C SER A 35 -12.57 -5.89 -8.63
N PHE A 36 -13.13 -7.09 -8.44
CA PHE A 36 -12.85 -8.29 -9.25
C PHE A 36 -13.83 -8.47 -10.42
N ASP A 37 -14.68 -7.48 -10.68
CA ASP A 37 -15.67 -7.57 -11.74
C ASP A 37 -14.97 -7.62 -13.10
N VAL A 38 -15.00 -8.80 -13.73
CA VAL A 38 -14.47 -9.04 -15.08
C VAL A 38 -15.40 -8.45 -16.14
N VAL A 39 -16.68 -8.26 -15.80
CA VAL A 39 -17.71 -7.72 -16.68
C VAL A 39 -17.83 -6.22 -16.49
N GLY A 40 -17.61 -5.46 -17.56
CA GLY A 40 -17.86 -4.03 -17.57
C GLY A 40 -17.19 -3.33 -18.74
N GLN A 41 -17.68 -2.13 -19.07
CA GLN A 41 -17.03 -1.34 -20.10
C GLN A 41 -15.60 -0.98 -19.68
N PRO A 42 -14.65 -0.93 -20.64
CA PRO A 42 -13.33 -0.40 -20.37
C PRO A 42 -13.45 1.04 -19.87
N LEU A 43 -12.46 1.48 -19.09
CA LEU A 43 -12.39 2.87 -18.67
C LEU A 43 -12.40 3.77 -19.92
N SER A 44 -13.40 4.64 -20.02
CA SER A 44 -13.51 5.57 -21.14
C SER A 44 -12.50 6.71 -20.96
N VAL A 45 -11.46 6.71 -21.81
CA VAL A 45 -10.44 7.75 -21.85
C VAL A 45 -10.26 8.24 -23.28
N LYS A 46 -9.97 9.52 -23.47
CA LYS A 46 -9.67 10.04 -24.79
C LYS A 46 -8.21 9.76 -25.15
N SER A 47 -7.98 8.98 -26.19
CA SER A 47 -6.63 8.60 -26.62
C SER A 47 -6.11 9.36 -27.84
N GLN A 48 -6.99 9.78 -28.76
CA GLN A 48 -6.58 10.49 -29.99
C GLN A 48 -6.73 11.99 -29.79
N ASP A 49 -5.67 12.73 -30.10
CA ASP A 49 -5.56 14.19 -29.97
C ASP A 49 -6.26 14.76 -28.73
N PRO A 50 -5.87 14.30 -27.52
CA PRO A 50 -6.48 14.81 -26.29
C PRO A 50 -6.08 16.27 -26.08
N SER A 51 -7.08 17.11 -25.82
CA SER A 51 -6.84 18.46 -25.34
C SER A 51 -6.32 18.41 -23.89
N PRO A 52 -5.74 19.51 -23.36
CA PRO A 52 -5.34 19.57 -21.96
C PRO A 52 -6.47 19.25 -20.97
N ALA A 53 -7.72 19.59 -21.31
CA ALA A 53 -8.89 19.24 -20.50
C ALA A 53 -9.16 17.74 -20.51
N ASP A 54 -9.01 17.09 -21.66
CA ASP A 54 -9.16 15.64 -21.79
C ASP A 54 -8.07 14.89 -21.03
N LEU A 55 -6.82 15.40 -21.04
CA LEU A 55 -5.72 14.81 -20.29
C LEU A 55 -5.99 14.79 -18.77
N LYS A 56 -6.53 15.89 -18.25
CA LYS A 56 -6.95 15.99 -16.85
C LYS A 56 -8.11 15.04 -16.53
N SER A 57 -9.12 15.00 -17.42
CA SER A 57 -10.24 14.07 -17.25
C SER A 57 -9.80 12.61 -17.26
N ASN A 58 -8.81 12.24 -18.09
CA ASN A 58 -8.22 10.90 -18.07
C ASN A 58 -7.51 10.62 -16.74
N GLU A 59 -6.76 11.59 -16.18
CA GLU A 59 -6.09 11.43 -14.87
C GLU A 59 -7.11 11.16 -13.74
N ASP A 60 -8.20 11.92 -13.72
CA ASP A 60 -9.29 11.73 -12.75
C ASP A 60 -9.99 10.36 -12.93
N ALA A 61 -10.17 9.93 -14.18
CA ALA A 61 -10.69 8.60 -14.51
C ALA A 61 -9.76 7.48 -14.01
N TYR A 62 -8.45 7.62 -14.23
CA TYR A 62 -7.44 6.68 -13.72
C TYR A 62 -7.45 6.59 -12.19
N ARG A 63 -7.52 7.74 -11.51
CA ARG A 63 -7.55 7.81 -10.04
C ARG A 63 -8.79 7.22 -9.42
N SER A 64 -9.93 7.27 -10.09
CA SER A 64 -11.19 6.69 -9.62
C SER A 64 -11.35 5.22 -10.00
N PHE A 65 -10.52 4.70 -10.90
CA PHE A 65 -10.61 3.31 -11.34
C PHE A 65 -10.10 2.34 -10.28
N ARG A 66 -10.97 1.41 -9.87
CA ARG A 66 -10.75 0.46 -8.77
C ARG A 66 -10.56 -0.99 -9.22
N ARG A 67 -10.45 -1.27 -10.52
CA ARG A 67 -10.13 -2.61 -11.03
C ARG A 67 -8.62 -2.80 -11.17
N ARG A 68 -8.23 -4.08 -11.32
CA ARG A 68 -6.84 -4.49 -11.58
C ARG A 68 -6.19 -3.67 -12.70
N SER A 69 -4.90 -3.41 -12.56
CA SER A 69 -4.11 -2.59 -13.48
C SER A 69 -4.10 -3.13 -14.92
N VAL A 70 -4.29 -4.43 -15.11
CA VAL A 70 -4.45 -5.05 -16.44
C VAL A 70 -5.65 -4.53 -17.23
N HIS A 71 -6.66 -3.96 -16.55
CA HIS A 71 -7.84 -3.38 -17.18
C HIS A 71 -7.73 -1.87 -17.43
N LEU A 72 -6.59 -1.25 -17.08
CA LEU A 72 -6.34 0.15 -17.39
C LEU A 72 -6.00 0.31 -18.88
N PRO A 73 -6.64 1.26 -19.59
CA PRO A 73 -6.22 1.61 -20.94
C PRO A 73 -4.86 2.29 -20.90
N VAL A 74 -3.99 1.90 -21.83
CA VAL A 74 -2.65 2.48 -21.99
C VAL A 74 -2.68 3.49 -23.13
N VAL A 75 -2.76 4.78 -22.79
CA VAL A 75 -2.73 5.89 -23.75
C VAL A 75 -1.29 6.38 -23.91
N ARG A 76 -0.75 6.34 -25.15
CA ARG A 76 0.68 6.64 -25.43
C ARG A 76 1.16 8.01 -24.96
N CYS A 77 0.29 9.01 -24.99
CA CYS A 77 0.60 10.38 -24.57
C CYS A 77 0.18 10.70 -23.12
N ASN A 78 -0.51 9.78 -22.44
CA ASN A 78 -1.07 10.00 -21.10
C ASN A 78 -1.24 8.68 -20.34
N THR A 79 -0.11 8.06 -20.00
CA THR A 79 -0.08 6.87 -19.15
C THR A 79 -0.36 7.23 -17.69
N HIS A 80 -0.88 6.26 -16.93
CA HIS A 80 -1.19 6.45 -15.51
C HIS A 80 0.06 6.89 -14.73
N ARG A 81 0.02 8.07 -14.10
CA ARG A 81 1.18 8.68 -13.42
C ARG A 81 1.85 7.79 -12.37
N PHE A 82 1.06 7.12 -11.53
CA PHE A 82 1.59 6.14 -10.56
C PHE A 82 2.39 5.03 -11.24
N LEU A 83 1.87 4.45 -12.34
CA LEU A 83 2.56 3.38 -13.06
C LEU A 83 3.87 3.91 -13.66
N THR A 84 3.82 5.06 -14.32
CA THR A 84 5.01 5.68 -14.94
C THR A 84 6.11 5.98 -13.93
N LEU A 85 5.76 6.45 -12.71
CA LEU A 85 6.75 6.71 -11.66
C LEU A 85 7.42 5.44 -11.13
N TYR A 86 6.74 4.30 -11.24
CA TYR A 86 7.23 2.98 -10.86
C TYR A 86 7.78 2.18 -12.05
N ASP A 87 8.42 2.88 -12.98
CA ASP A 87 9.14 2.28 -14.12
C ASP A 87 8.25 1.48 -15.08
N PHE A 88 6.96 1.82 -15.18
CA PHE A 88 6.11 1.27 -16.23
C PHE A 88 6.67 1.65 -17.62
N PRO A 89 6.79 0.69 -18.56
CA PRO A 89 7.38 0.94 -19.87
C PRO A 89 6.73 2.09 -20.63
N ASN A 90 7.54 2.86 -21.34
CA ASN A 90 7.04 3.90 -22.22
C ASN A 90 6.14 3.27 -23.31
N ALA A 91 4.86 3.63 -23.31
CA ALA A 91 3.87 3.09 -24.24
C ALA A 91 4.09 3.52 -25.71
N ALA A 92 4.93 4.53 -25.96
CA ALA A 92 5.24 5.04 -27.29
C ALA A 92 6.39 4.29 -27.99
N THR A 93 7.22 3.55 -27.25
CA THR A 93 8.44 2.93 -27.78
C THR A 93 8.56 1.47 -27.33
N PRO A 94 9.10 0.57 -28.17
CA PRO A 94 9.39 -0.79 -27.72
C PRO A 94 10.45 -0.78 -26.62
N VAL A 95 10.22 -1.56 -25.57
CA VAL A 95 11.14 -1.74 -24.43
C VAL A 95 11.44 -3.22 -24.30
N GLY A 96 12.72 -3.59 -24.37
CA GLY A 96 13.16 -5.00 -24.32
C GLY A 96 13.20 -5.59 -22.91
N SER A 97 13.62 -4.80 -21.92
CA SER A 97 13.61 -5.15 -20.50
C SER A 97 13.07 -3.98 -19.70
N ARG A 98 12.28 -4.26 -18.67
CA ARG A 98 11.80 -3.22 -17.75
C ARG A 98 12.96 -2.71 -16.92
N ASP A 99 13.05 -1.39 -16.80
CA ASP A 99 13.95 -0.76 -15.84
C ASP A 99 13.39 -0.93 -14.43
N SER A 100 14.27 -0.92 -13.43
CA SER A 100 13.91 -0.93 -12.02
C SER A 100 14.77 0.10 -11.33
N THR A 101 14.17 1.24 -11.00
CA THR A 101 14.85 2.35 -10.35
C THR A 101 14.38 2.51 -8.91
N THR A 102 15.27 3.02 -8.06
CA THR A 102 14.96 3.38 -6.67
C THR A 102 15.28 4.85 -6.48
N VAL A 103 14.29 5.69 -6.77
CA VAL A 103 14.44 7.16 -6.76
C VAL A 103 13.63 7.76 -5.61
N PRO A 104 14.12 8.80 -4.90
CA PRO A 104 13.38 9.45 -3.81
C PRO A 104 11.97 9.93 -4.19
N THR A 105 11.75 10.25 -5.47
CA THR A 105 10.44 10.66 -6.00
C THR A 105 9.39 9.55 -5.89
N GLN A 106 9.79 8.27 -5.95
CA GLN A 106 8.89 7.14 -5.75
C GLN A 106 8.45 7.03 -4.29
N ALA A 107 9.36 7.21 -3.34
CA ALA A 107 9.02 7.25 -1.91
C ALA A 107 8.13 8.46 -1.59
N LEU A 108 8.44 9.62 -2.17
CA LEU A 108 7.64 10.83 -2.03
C LEU A 108 6.23 10.67 -2.62
N LEU A 109 6.08 9.89 -3.70
CA LEU A 109 4.77 9.56 -4.25
C LEU A 109 3.95 8.80 -3.21
N LEU A 110 4.44 7.70 -2.65
CA LEU A 110 3.69 6.94 -1.64
C LEU A 110 3.35 7.79 -0.40
N MET A 111 4.23 8.73 -0.06
CA MET A 111 4.04 9.59 1.10
C MET A 111 2.91 10.61 0.88
N ASN A 112 2.65 11.02 -0.37
CA ASN A 112 1.73 12.13 -0.67
C ASN A 112 0.54 11.73 -1.56
N ASP A 113 0.54 10.54 -2.13
CA ASP A 113 -0.51 10.11 -3.06
C ASP A 113 -1.83 9.91 -2.28
N PRO A 114 -2.92 10.60 -2.66
CA PRO A 114 -4.21 10.48 -1.98
C PRO A 114 -4.78 9.06 -1.99
N MET A 115 -4.50 8.27 -3.03
CA MET A 115 -4.92 6.88 -3.08
C MET A 115 -4.25 6.08 -1.97
N VAL A 116 -2.95 6.27 -1.74
CA VAL A 116 -2.19 5.55 -0.71
C VAL A 116 -2.71 5.92 0.68
N MET A 117 -2.96 7.21 0.94
CA MET A 117 -3.58 7.66 2.19
C MET A 117 -4.97 7.06 2.40
N GLN A 118 -5.81 7.03 1.36
CA GLN A 118 -7.14 6.43 1.43
C GLN A 118 -7.06 4.92 1.72
N GLN A 119 -6.15 4.19 1.09
CA GLN A 119 -5.97 2.76 1.37
C GLN A 119 -5.43 2.53 2.79
N ALA A 120 -4.48 3.35 3.26
CA ALA A 120 -3.95 3.24 4.62
C ALA A 120 -5.06 3.41 5.67
N GLU A 121 -5.94 4.38 5.48
CA GLU A 121 -7.10 4.57 6.35
C GLU A 121 -8.07 3.40 6.28
N SER A 122 -8.35 2.88 5.09
CA SER A 122 -9.25 1.74 4.90
C SER A 122 -8.73 0.46 5.57
N ILE A 123 -7.43 0.19 5.45
CA ILE A 123 -6.74 -0.92 6.13
C ILE A 123 -6.85 -0.75 7.65
N ALA A 124 -6.56 0.44 8.18
CA ALA A 124 -6.67 0.74 9.61
C ALA A 124 -8.10 0.52 10.12
N GLN A 125 -9.11 1.00 9.39
CA GLN A 125 -10.52 0.75 9.71
C GLN A 125 -10.88 -0.73 9.71
N SER A 126 -10.37 -1.50 8.73
CA SER A 126 -10.63 -2.94 8.63
C SER A 126 -10.12 -3.69 9.86
N ILE A 127 -8.88 -3.41 10.28
CA ILE A 127 -8.25 -4.06 11.44
C ILE A 127 -8.98 -3.70 12.74
N LEU A 128 -9.35 -2.43 12.91
CA LEU A 128 -10.12 -1.98 14.07
C LEU A 128 -11.53 -2.61 14.13
N LYS A 129 -12.17 -2.87 12.98
CA LYS A 129 -13.51 -3.48 12.91
C LYS A 129 -13.50 -5.01 13.10
N GLN A 130 -12.47 -5.72 12.63
CA GLN A 130 -12.40 -7.19 12.74
C GLN A 130 -12.42 -7.68 14.20
N GLU A 131 -11.91 -6.86 15.12
CA GLU A 131 -11.92 -7.17 16.56
C GLU A 131 -13.33 -7.16 17.16
N THR A 132 -14.19 -6.25 16.71
CA THR A 132 -15.59 -6.18 17.16
C THR A 132 -16.30 -7.49 16.89
N ARG A 133 -16.00 -8.17 15.78
CA ARG A 133 -16.68 -9.41 15.40
C ARG A 133 -16.23 -10.64 16.21
N THR A 134 -14.95 -10.69 16.60
CA THR A 134 -14.37 -11.85 17.29
C THR A 134 -14.56 -11.79 18.81
N THR A 135 -14.67 -10.58 19.38
CA THR A 135 -14.70 -10.36 20.84
C THR A 135 -16.10 -10.12 21.42
N ILE A 136 -17.14 -10.00 20.58
CA ILE A 136 -18.49 -9.62 21.02
C ILE A 136 -19.17 -10.60 22.00
N GLN A 137 -18.68 -11.83 22.20
CA GLN A 137 -19.41 -12.80 23.02
C GLN A 137 -18.96 -12.96 24.48
N LEU A 138 -17.80 -12.46 24.92
CA LEU A 138 -17.30 -12.79 26.26
C LEU A 138 -16.62 -11.59 26.97
N ARG A 139 -17.40 -10.91 27.83
CA ARG A 139 -17.03 -9.95 28.90
C ARG A 139 -16.71 -8.50 28.51
N LYS A 140 -17.42 -7.56 29.16
CA LYS A 140 -17.32 -6.09 29.02
C LYS A 140 -16.19 -5.43 29.85
N VAL A 141 -15.42 -6.18 30.64
CA VAL A 141 -14.32 -5.63 31.45
C VAL A 141 -13.02 -6.23 30.94
N GLU A 142 -12.34 -5.49 30.08
CA GLU A 142 -11.03 -5.88 29.55
C GLU A 142 -9.94 -5.53 30.56
N THR A 143 -9.16 -6.52 30.97
CA THR A 143 -7.95 -6.32 31.76
C THR A 143 -6.83 -5.69 30.92
N GLU A 144 -5.90 -4.96 31.54
CA GLU A 144 -4.73 -4.37 30.86
C GLU A 144 -3.88 -5.41 30.09
N LYS A 145 -3.84 -6.64 30.60
CA LYS A 145 -3.19 -7.77 29.91
C LYS A 145 -3.92 -8.15 28.61
N GLU A 146 -5.25 -8.17 28.61
CA GLU A 146 -6.06 -8.45 27.42
C GLU A 146 -5.92 -7.35 26.37
N LYS A 147 -5.91 -6.08 26.78
CA LYS A 147 -5.64 -4.94 25.86
C LYS A 147 -4.28 -5.06 25.17
N THR A 148 -3.26 -5.44 25.93
CA THR A 148 -1.90 -5.63 25.40
C THR A 148 -1.84 -6.83 24.44
N ALA A 149 -2.53 -7.93 24.75
CA ALA A 149 -2.60 -9.10 23.88
C ALA A 149 -3.35 -8.79 22.57
N LYS A 150 -4.50 -8.10 22.64
CA LYS A 150 -5.27 -7.62 21.48
C LYS A 150 -4.42 -6.72 20.59
N PHE A 151 -3.69 -5.80 21.20
CA PHE A 151 -2.80 -4.91 20.47
C PHE A 151 -1.72 -5.67 19.68
N VAL A 152 -1.06 -6.65 20.30
CA VAL A 152 -0.06 -7.49 19.60
C VAL A 152 -0.71 -8.29 18.49
N GLN A 153 -1.92 -8.81 18.71
CA GLN A 153 -2.68 -9.52 17.68
C GLN A 153 -3.01 -8.63 16.47
N ARG A 154 -3.38 -7.36 16.68
CA ARG A 154 -3.61 -6.42 15.56
C ARG A 154 -2.35 -6.18 14.73
N ILE A 155 -1.20 -6.00 15.38
CA ILE A 155 0.08 -5.86 14.67
C ILE A 155 0.37 -7.12 13.87
N GLN A 156 0.20 -8.29 14.49
CA GLN A 156 0.44 -9.56 13.84
C GLN A 156 -0.43 -9.74 12.58
N GLN A 157 -1.73 -9.43 12.68
CA GLN A 157 -2.66 -9.46 11.54
C GLN A 157 -2.25 -8.49 10.43
N LEU A 158 -1.78 -7.30 10.78
CA LEU A 158 -1.33 -6.31 9.81
C LEU A 158 -0.09 -6.78 9.05
N TYR A 159 0.89 -7.38 9.75
CA TYR A 159 2.08 -7.96 9.11
C TYR A 159 1.74 -9.16 8.24
N GLU A 160 0.82 -10.02 8.68
CA GLU A 160 0.32 -11.14 7.87
C GLU A 160 -0.39 -10.63 6.62
N LEU A 161 -1.18 -9.57 6.73
CA LEU A 161 -1.90 -8.97 5.61
C LEU A 161 -0.96 -8.29 4.60
N LEU A 162 0.01 -7.50 5.06
CA LEU A 162 0.88 -6.71 4.18
C LEU A 162 2.11 -7.49 3.66
N PHE A 163 2.72 -8.33 4.51
CA PHE A 163 4.01 -8.96 4.25
C PHE A 163 3.94 -10.50 4.24
N GLN A 164 2.76 -11.10 4.48
CA GLN A 164 2.55 -12.55 4.50
C GLN A 164 3.46 -13.29 5.51
N ARG A 165 3.87 -12.61 6.58
CA ARG A 165 4.68 -13.19 7.66
C ARG A 165 4.26 -12.65 9.01
N SER A 166 4.74 -13.31 10.07
CA SER A 166 4.58 -12.83 11.43
C SER A 166 5.49 -11.65 11.75
N ALA A 167 5.00 -10.72 12.57
CA ALA A 167 5.81 -9.66 13.15
C ALA A 167 6.81 -10.24 14.15
N THR A 168 8.06 -9.81 14.07
CA THR A 168 9.09 -10.18 15.04
C THR A 168 8.92 -9.40 16.35
N SER A 169 9.47 -9.91 17.46
CA SER A 169 9.39 -9.23 18.76
C SER A 169 9.98 -7.81 18.73
N ARG A 170 11.05 -7.60 17.96
CA ARG A 170 11.68 -6.29 17.76
C ARG A 170 10.77 -5.32 17.01
N GLU A 171 10.10 -5.78 15.96
CA GLU A 171 9.15 -4.96 15.19
C GLU A 171 7.95 -4.55 16.03
N ILE A 172 7.42 -5.46 16.85
CA ILE A 172 6.35 -5.16 17.79
C ILE A 172 6.77 -4.06 18.78
N GLU A 173 8.00 -4.11 19.29
CA GLU A 173 8.55 -3.07 20.18
C GLU A 173 8.70 -1.72 19.48
N THR A 174 9.23 -1.70 18.25
CA THR A 174 9.36 -0.48 17.44
C THR A 174 8.00 0.15 17.16
N VAL A 175 7.00 -0.65 16.79
CA VAL A 175 5.64 -0.16 16.58
C VAL A 175 5.06 0.40 17.88
N LYS A 176 5.25 -0.27 19.02
CA LYS A 176 4.79 0.27 20.32
C LYS A 176 5.40 1.63 20.63
N HIS A 177 6.69 1.81 20.35
CA HIS A 177 7.37 3.08 20.54
C HIS A 177 6.77 4.17 19.62
N PHE A 178 6.63 3.87 18.34
CA PHE A 178 6.05 4.79 17.36
C PHE A 178 4.65 5.29 17.77
N LEU A 179 3.75 4.39 18.17
CA LEU A 179 2.40 4.80 18.56
C LEU A 179 2.37 5.62 19.84
N ARG A 180 3.28 5.37 20.79
CA ARG A 180 3.42 6.17 22.01
C ARG A 180 3.83 7.60 21.68
N ASP A 181 4.82 7.76 20.80
CA ASP A 181 5.31 9.08 20.39
C ASP A 181 4.25 9.84 19.57
N PHE A 182 3.58 9.13 18.65
CA PHE A 182 2.54 9.73 17.82
C PHE A 182 1.33 10.17 18.64
N LYS A 183 0.94 9.36 19.64
CA LYS A 183 -0.11 9.70 20.59
C LYS A 183 0.24 10.94 21.41
N ALA A 184 1.50 11.10 21.83
CA ALA A 184 1.94 12.29 22.56
C ALA A 184 1.87 13.58 21.71
N THR A 185 1.93 13.44 20.38
CA THR A 185 1.89 14.57 19.43
C THR A 185 0.47 14.98 19.05
N THR A 186 -0.52 14.10 19.23
CA THR A 186 -1.91 14.33 18.81
C THR A 186 -2.74 14.90 19.96
N THR A 187 -3.19 16.15 19.86
CA THR A 187 -3.84 16.90 20.95
C THR A 187 -5.37 16.83 21.01
N GLU A 188 -6.09 16.41 19.97
CA GLU A 188 -7.58 16.47 19.97
C GLU A 188 -8.31 15.32 19.22
N ASP A 189 -9.53 15.04 19.71
CA ASP A 189 -10.71 14.36 19.11
C ASP A 189 -10.97 12.84 19.27
N GLN A 190 -12.27 12.49 19.15
CA GLN A 190 -12.86 11.14 19.29
C GLN A 190 -12.32 10.09 18.31
N GLU A 191 -11.53 10.49 17.30
CA GLU A 191 -10.94 9.62 16.26
C GLU A 191 -9.42 9.43 16.39
N VAL A 192 -8.83 9.76 17.54
CA VAL A 192 -7.37 9.63 17.78
C VAL A 192 -6.86 8.22 17.47
N GLU A 193 -7.60 7.17 17.82
CA GLU A 193 -7.18 5.80 17.56
C GLU A 193 -7.06 5.52 16.05
N LEU A 194 -8.09 5.88 15.27
CA LEU A 194 -8.06 5.68 13.82
C LEU A 194 -6.91 6.44 13.17
N LYS A 195 -6.69 7.71 13.54
CA LYS A 195 -5.57 8.51 13.00
C LYS A 195 -4.21 7.89 13.31
N ILE A 196 -4.00 7.39 14.52
CA ILE A 196 -2.78 6.70 14.94
C ILE A 196 -2.53 5.45 14.09
N TRP A 197 -3.55 4.60 13.93
CA TRP A 197 -3.44 3.38 13.13
C TRP A 197 -3.26 3.68 11.64
N THR A 198 -3.93 4.71 11.10
CA THR A 198 -3.72 5.15 9.71
C THR A 198 -2.29 5.60 9.48
N ALA A 199 -1.71 6.40 10.39
CA ALA A 199 -0.32 6.81 10.30
C ALA A 199 0.64 5.61 10.34
N MET A 200 0.37 4.64 11.21
CA MET A 200 1.15 3.41 11.31
C MET A 200 1.07 2.56 10.03
N VAL A 201 -0.13 2.35 9.48
CA VAL A 201 -0.27 1.62 8.22
C VAL A 201 0.47 2.34 7.10
N HIS A 202 0.34 3.67 7.05
CA HIS A 202 1.03 4.49 6.06
C HIS A 202 2.55 4.33 6.13
N THR A 203 3.15 4.30 7.34
CA THR A 203 4.59 4.05 7.49
C THR A 203 5.00 2.64 7.05
N LEU A 204 4.17 1.62 7.26
CA LEU A 204 4.44 0.27 6.77
C LEU A 204 4.36 0.18 5.23
N LEU A 205 3.40 0.87 4.60
CA LEU A 205 3.30 0.94 3.13
C LEU A 205 4.49 1.67 2.50
N LEU A 206 5.12 2.59 3.24
CA LEU A 206 6.34 3.29 2.83
C LEU A 206 7.62 2.45 2.99
N SER A 207 7.54 1.32 3.69
CA SER A 207 8.70 0.48 3.95
C SER A 207 9.23 -0.17 2.67
N SER A 208 10.55 -0.43 2.64
CA SER A 208 11.18 -1.13 1.51
C SER A 208 10.62 -2.55 1.30
N GLU A 209 10.14 -3.19 2.36
CA GLU A 209 9.60 -4.55 2.33
C GLU A 209 8.27 -4.63 1.58
N TYR A 210 7.47 -3.56 1.57
CA TYR A 210 6.21 -3.53 0.81
C TYR A 210 6.44 -3.59 -0.72
N ILE A 211 7.64 -3.18 -1.12
CA ILE A 211 8.03 -2.84 -2.50
C ILE A 211 8.96 -3.91 -3.09
N HIS A 212 9.46 -4.83 -2.26
CA HIS A 212 10.39 -5.88 -2.67
C HIS A 212 9.94 -7.24 -2.14
N VAL A 213 10.23 -8.30 -2.90
CA VAL A 213 10.01 -9.69 -2.51
C VAL A 213 11.37 -10.35 -2.30
N ASP A 214 11.52 -11.01 -1.16
CA ASP A 214 12.72 -11.74 -0.70
C ASP A 214 12.50 -13.25 -0.66
#